data_AF-A0A4D4KDD2-F1
#
_entry.id   AF-A0A4D4KDD2-F1
#
_cell.length_a   1.000
_cell.length_b   1.000
_cell.length_c   1.000
_cell.angle_alpha   90.00
_cell.angle_beta   90.00
_cell.angle_gamma   90.00
#
_symmetry.space_group_name_H-M   'P 1'
#
loop_
_entity.id
_entity.type
_entity.pdbx_description
1 polymer ?
#
loop_
_entity_poly.entity_id
_entity_poly.type
_entity_poly.pdbx_seq_one_letter_code
_entity_poly.pdbx_strand_id
1 'polypeptide(L)' 'MVCEDGNGAQHVFGLTRRGEVYPMARGAQNIGTPEEPEWGEFAGVTFAPDRRTMYVNCYTPGTTFAVTGPWRH' A
#
# COMPACT_ATOMS: atom_id res chain seq x y z
N MET A 1 -5.85 5.15 -6.28
CA MET A 1 -4.98 4.08 -5.75
C MET A 1 -5.89 2.96 -5.27
N VAL A 2 -5.49 1.72 -5.47
CA VAL A 2 -6.26 0.52 -5.11
C VAL A 2 -5.38 -0.33 -4.19
N CYS A 3 -5.97 -0.83 -3.11
CA CYS A 3 -5.29 -1.76 -2.20
C CYS A 3 -5.70 -3.19 -2.56
N GLU A 4 -4.72 -4.09 -2.53
CA GLU A 4 -4.96 -5.52 -2.66
C GLU A 4 -5.19 -6.14 -1.28
N ASP A 5 -6.13 -7.08 -1.25
CA ASP A 5 -6.41 -8.01 -0.16
C ASP A 5 -6.54 -9.40 -0.78
N GLY A 6 -5.44 -10.14 -0.80
CA GLY A 6 -5.36 -11.47 -1.39
C GLY A 6 -4.42 -12.38 -0.61
N ASN A 7 -4.12 -13.55 -1.17
CA ASN A 7 -3.12 -14.44 -0.59
C ASN A 7 -1.71 -14.06 -1.05
N GLY A 8 -0.74 -14.05 -0.12
CA GLY A 8 0.66 -13.81 -0.44
C GLY A 8 1.05 -12.34 -0.46
N ALA A 9 1.79 -11.90 -1.47
CA ALA A 9 2.31 -10.54 -1.54
C ALA A 9 1.18 -9.53 -1.80
N GLN A 10 1.09 -8.50 -0.96
CA GLN A 10 0.09 -7.44 -1.08
C GLN A 10 0.68 -6.21 -1.76
N HIS A 11 -0.14 -5.54 -2.58
CA HIS A 11 0.27 -4.35 -3.30
C HIS A 11 -0.67 -3.17 -3.12
N VAL A 12 -0.10 -1.98 -3.31
CA VAL A 12 -0.87 -0.80 -3.71
C VAL A 12 -0.69 -0.65 -5.21
N PHE A 13 -1.81 -0.60 -5.93
CA PHE A 13 -1.83 -0.33 -7.37
C PHE A 13 -2.25 1.11 -7.68
N GLY A 14 -1.64 1.65 -8.72
CA GLY A 14 -2.13 2.83 -9.41
C GLY A 14 -3.04 2.46 -10.57
N LEU A 15 -4.00 3.33 -10.86
CA LEU A 15 -4.85 3.25 -12.06
C LEU A 15 -4.71 4.58 -12.81
N THR A 16 -4.25 4.52 -14.05
CA THR A 16 -4.15 5.71 -14.89
C THR A 16 -5.53 6.15 -15.37
N ARG A 17 -5.67 7.40 -15.82
CA ARG A 17 -6.92 7.90 -16.43
C ARG A 17 -7.33 7.14 -17.71
N ARG A 18 -6.42 6.36 -18.28
CA ARG A 18 -6.66 5.51 -19.46
C ARG A 18 -7.02 4.07 -19.09
N GLY A 19 -7.12 3.75 -17.80
CA GLY A 19 -7.48 2.42 -17.32
C GLY A 19 -6.30 1.46 -17.16
N GLU A 20 -5.05 1.93 -17.28
CA GLU A 20 -3.88 1.07 -17.09
C GLU A 20 -3.59 0.89 -15.59
N VAL A 21 -3.41 -0.36 -15.17
CA VAL A 21 -3.04 -0.72 -13.82
C VAL A 21 -1.53 -0.88 -13.73
N TYR A 22 -0.90 -0.32 -12.69
CA TYR A 22 0.53 -0.49 -12.44
C TYR A 22 0.83 -0.70 -10.96
N PRO A 23 1.80 -1.56 -10.60
CA PRO A 23 2.21 -1.73 -9.20
C PRO A 23 2.90 -0.46 -8.72
N MET A 24 2.43 0.11 -7.61
CA MET A 24 3.02 1.30 -7.02
C MET A 24 3.88 0.96 -5.80
N ALA A 25 3.41 0.06 -4.94
CA ALA A 25 4.16 -0.43 -3.79
C ALA A 25 3.84 -1.90 -3.51
N ARG A 26 4.79 -2.60 -2.90
CA ARG A 26 4.60 -3.95 -2.34
C ARG A 26 4.76 -3.88 -0.82
N GLY A 27 3.88 -4.55 -0.08
CA GLY A 27 4.01 -4.75 1.35
C GLY A 27 5.28 -5.51 1.70
N ALA A 28 6.07 -4.98 2.63
CA ALA A 28 7.31 -5.58 3.11
C ALA A 28 7.34 -5.73 4.64
N GLN A 29 6.26 -5.35 5.33
CA GLN A 29 6.11 -5.64 6.76
C GLN A 29 5.76 -7.12 6.90
N ASN A 30 6.73 -7.92 7.36
CA ASN A 30 6.47 -9.31 7.71
C ASN A 30 5.60 -9.33 8.98
N ILE A 31 4.45 -9.98 8.90
CA ILE A 31 3.51 -10.15 10.02
C ILE A 31 3.49 -11.58 10.57
N GLY A 32 4.21 -12.50 9.92
CA GLY A 32 4.43 -13.87 10.35
C GLY A 32 5.74 -14.01 11.12
N THR A 33 6.50 -15.07 10.80
CA THR A 33 7.82 -15.34 11.41
C THR A 33 8.95 -15.17 10.38
N PRO A 34 10.22 -15.11 10.80
CA PRO A 34 11.35 -15.12 9.86
C PRO A 34 11.38 -16.38 8.96
N GLU A 35 10.97 -17.53 9.48
CA GLU A 35 10.96 -18.82 8.78
C GLU A 35 9.73 -19.01 7.89
N GLU A 36 8.59 -18.45 8.30
CA GLU A 36 7.31 -18.49 7.61
C GLU A 36 6.75 -17.05 7.48
N PRO A 37 7.21 -16.28 6.48
CA PRO A 37 6.81 -14.89 6.33
C PRO A 37 5.40 -14.75 5.76
N GLU A 38 4.68 -13.77 6.29
CA GLU A 38 3.34 -13.37 5.83
C GLU A 38 3.29 -11.86 5.61
N TRP A 39 2.40 -11.42 4.73
CA TRP A 39 2.26 -10.01 4.36
C TRP A 39 0.83 -9.57 4.60
N GLY A 40 0.62 -8.60 5.50
CA GLY A 40 -0.71 -8.11 5.85
C GLY A 40 -1.38 -7.36 4.71
N GLU A 41 -2.71 -7.53 4.61
CA GLU A 41 -3.56 -6.83 3.65
C GLU A 41 -3.43 -5.31 3.76
N PHE A 42 -3.47 -4.62 2.62
CA PHE A 42 -3.64 -3.18 2.64
C PHE A 42 -5.12 -2.84 2.72
N ALA A 43 -5.52 -2.09 3.75
CA ALA A 43 -6.92 -1.79 4.05
C ALA A 43 -7.35 -0.37 3.68
N GLY A 44 -6.47 0.41 3.06
CA GLY A 44 -6.81 1.76 2.63
C GLY A 44 -5.61 2.60 2.27
N VAL A 45 -5.84 3.53 1.34
CA VAL A 45 -4.82 4.47 0.87
C VAL A 45 -5.47 5.82 0.60
N THR A 46 -4.82 6.89 1.03
CA THR A 46 -5.26 8.26 0.77
C THR A 46 -4.06 9.21 0.71
N PHE A 47 -4.30 10.42 0.22
CA PHE A 47 -3.32 11.50 0.24
C PHE A 47 -3.75 12.58 1.21
N ALA A 48 -2.80 13.19 1.90
CA ALA A 48 -3.01 14.44 2.61
C ALA A 48 -3.58 15.52 1.65
N PRO A 49 -4.34 16.52 2.15
CA PRO A 49 -4.89 17.58 1.30
C PRO A 49 -3.84 18.36 0.49
N ASP A 50 -2.63 18.52 1.05
CA ASP A 50 -1.50 19.17 0.39
C ASP A 50 -0.76 18.26 -0.60
N ARG A 51 -1.15 16.98 -0.68
CA ARG A 51 -0.59 15.92 -1.52
C ARG A 51 0.90 15.66 -1.31
N ARG A 52 1.47 16.04 -0.17
CA ARG A 52 2.89 15.78 0.14
C ARG A 52 3.12 14.42 0.78
N THR A 53 2.07 13.84 1.35
CA THR A 53 2.11 12.56 2.04
C THR A 53 1.00 11.65 1.54
N MET A 54 1.35 10.42 1.19
CA MET A 54 0.43 9.30 1.03
C MET A 54 0.36 8.55 2.36
N TYR A 55 -0.84 8.28 2.84
CA TYR A 55 -1.08 7.38 3.96
C TYR A 55 -1.60 6.05 3.41
N VAL A 56 -1.02 4.94 3.84
CA VAL A 56 -1.47 3.59 3.52
C VAL A 56 -1.53 2.74 4.78
N ASN A 57 -2.60 1.96 4.92
CA ASN A 57 -2.89 1.19 6.11
C ASN A 57 -2.68 -0.30 5.84
N CYS A 58 -1.97 -0.99 6.74
CA CYS A 58 -1.89 -2.45 6.81
C CYS A 58 -2.78 -2.92 7.97
N TYR A 59 -3.81 -3.74 7.69
CA TYR A 59 -4.85 -4.07 8.68
C TYR A 59 -4.29 -4.80 9.90
N THR A 60 -3.47 -5.82 9.67
CA THR A 60 -2.72 -6.54 10.70
C THR A 60 -1.25 -6.13 10.55
N PRO A 61 -0.59 -5.57 11.57
CA PRO A 61 -1.02 -5.40 12.96
C PRO A 61 -1.74 -4.05 13.25
N GLY A 62 -2.20 -3.32 12.21
CA GLY A 62 -2.82 -2.01 12.35
C GLY A 62 -1.84 -0.87 12.10
N THR A 63 -0.84 -1.08 11.24
CA THR A 63 0.19 -0.10 10.91
C THR A 63 -0.34 0.90 9.88
N THR A 64 -0.17 2.19 10.13
CA THR A 64 -0.29 3.22 9.08
C THR A 64 1.10 3.74 8.70
N PHE A 65 1.42 3.67 7.40
CA PHE A 65 2.64 4.24 6.84
C PHE A 65 2.36 5.64 6.30
N ALA A 66 3.24 6.60 6.63
CA ALA A 66 3.26 7.93 6.04
C ALA A 66 4.40 8.02 5.04
N VAL A 67 4.08 8.06 3.75
CA VAL A 67 5.07 8.05 2.67
C VAL A 67 5.13 9.44 2.03
N THR A 68 6.23 10.15 2.25
CA THR A 68 6.51 11.44 1.61
C THR A 68 7.18 11.24 0.26
N GLY A 69 6.87 12.10 -0.70
CA GLY A 69 7.49 12.02 -2.02
C GLY A 69 7.09 13.17 -2.93
N PRO A 70 7.69 13.27 -4.13
CA PRO A 70 7.32 14.25 -5.14
C PRO A 70 6.03 13.81 -5.86
N TRP A 71 4.96 13.58 -5.09
CA TRP A 71 3.68 13.13 -5.64
C TRP A 71 3.15 14.17 -6.64
N ARG A 72 2.88 13.73 -7.87
CA ARG A 72 2.37 14.59 -8.95
C ARG A 72 0.89 14.31 -9.19
N HIS A 73 0.21 15.26 -9.82
CA HIS A 73 -1.23 15.24 -10.11
C HIS A 73 -1.62 14.30 -11.26
#